data_AF-A0A7W0Y6E0-F1
#
_entry.id   AF-A0A7W0Y6E0-F1
#
_cell.length_a   1.000
_cell.length_b   1.000
_cell.length_c   1.000
_cell.angle_alpha   90.00
_cell.angle_beta   90.00
_cell.angle_gamma   90.00
#
_symmetry.space_group_name_H-M   'P 1'
#
loop_
_entity.id
_entity.type
_entity.pdbx_description
1 polymer ?
#
loop_
_entity_poly.entity_id
_entity_poly.type
_entity_poly.pdbx_seq_one_letter_code
_entity_poly.pdbx_strand_id
1 'polypeptide(L)'
;MSSQNIPIVDLGEWIAGGASRERFVATIGEALIDTGFFAVANHGVPEALTRTAYQVARELFHQPPAVKATYHEPGKHGQRGFTGFGKEHARDSQAPDLKEFWQVGRPDVADEHPVHRVFGPNIWPREVPEFRPAIEALYRSLDQIGGM
;
A
#
# COMPACT_ATOMS: atom_id res chain seq x y z
N MET A 1 -8.77 -20.80 25.61
CA MET A 1 -8.49 -20.28 24.26
C MET A 1 -7.33 -19.31 24.42
N SER A 2 -6.15 -19.65 23.93
CA SER A 2 -5.05 -18.68 23.84
C SER A 2 -5.52 -17.56 22.93
N SER A 3 -5.57 -16.33 23.46
CA SER A 3 -5.82 -15.14 22.64
C SER A 3 -4.71 -15.08 21.60
N GLN A 4 -5.03 -15.38 20.35
CA GLN A 4 -4.13 -15.15 19.22
C GLN A 4 -3.98 -13.64 19.09
N ASN A 5 -2.93 -13.10 19.70
CA ASN A 5 -2.66 -11.67 19.71
C ASN A 5 -1.57 -11.40 18.68
N ILE A 6 -1.84 -10.49 17.73
CA ILE A 6 -0.83 -10.07 16.76
C ILE A 6 0.25 -9.32 17.55
N PRO A 7 1.54 -9.74 17.50
CA PRO A 7 2.62 -9.03 18.18
C PRO A 7 2.68 -7.57 17.73
N ILE A 8 2.82 -6.65 18.68
CA ILE A 8 3.01 -5.23 18.41
C ILE A 8 4.47 -4.90 18.72
N VAL A 9 5.20 -4.38 17.73
CA VAL A 9 6.56 -3.88 17.89
C VAL A 9 6.58 -2.35 17.85
N ASP A 10 7.42 -1.74 18.67
CA ASP A 10 7.53 -0.28 18.75
C ASP A 10 8.75 0.19 17.93
N LEU A 11 8.50 0.95 16.85
CA LEU A 11 9.59 1.45 16.00
C LEU A 11 10.55 2.39 16.77
N GLY A 12 10.09 2.98 17.88
CA GLY A 12 10.95 3.75 18.79
C GLY A 12 12.11 2.92 19.36
N GLU A 13 11.94 1.61 19.56
CA GLU A 13 13.02 0.72 20.03
C GLU A 13 14.12 0.55 18.97
N TRP A 14 13.75 0.46 17.69
CA TRP A 14 14.70 0.45 16.58
C TRP A 14 15.53 1.74 16.54
N ILE A 15 14.86 2.88 16.68
CA ILE A 15 15.48 4.23 16.65
C ILE A 15 16.39 4.42 17.86
N ALA A 16 15.98 3.99 19.05
CA ALA A 16 16.75 4.11 20.29
C ALA A 16 18.09 3.35 20.25
N GLY A 17 18.17 2.25 19.49
CA GLY A 17 19.41 1.48 19.32
C GLY A 17 19.76 0.58 20.49
N GLY A 18 20.98 0.04 20.48
CA GLY A 18 21.52 -0.85 21.52
C GLY A 18 20.61 -2.04 21.83
N ALA A 19 20.47 -2.35 23.12
CA ALA A 19 19.64 -3.46 23.58
C ALA A 19 18.15 -3.32 23.20
N SER A 20 17.63 -2.11 23.00
CA SER A 20 16.26 -1.91 22.53
C SER A 20 16.08 -2.35 21.09
N ARG A 21 17.04 -2.02 20.21
CA ARG A 21 17.04 -2.51 18.83
C ARG A 21 17.16 -4.02 18.76
N GLU A 22 18.00 -4.63 19.60
CA GLU A 22 18.14 -6.09 19.66
C GLU A 22 16.82 -6.78 20.03
N ARG A 23 16.09 -6.26 21.03
CA ARG A 23 14.75 -6.75 21.39
C ARG A 23 13.73 -6.58 20.27
N PHE A 24 13.74 -5.42 19.61
CA PHE A 24 12.86 -5.16 18.46
C PHE A 24 13.09 -6.19 17.34
N VAL A 25 14.35 -6.43 16.96
CA VAL A 25 14.71 -7.41 15.92
C VAL A 25 14.33 -8.83 16.32
N ALA A 26 14.60 -9.23 17.58
CA ALA A 26 14.21 -10.53 18.09
C ALA A 26 12.70 -10.75 18.03
N THR A 27 11.91 -9.76 18.49
CA THR A 27 10.44 -9.80 18.48
C THR A 27 9.88 -9.91 17.07
N ILE A 28 10.43 -9.15 16.10
CA ILE A 28 10.03 -9.28 14.69
C ILE A 28 10.33 -10.68 14.17
N GLY A 29 11.54 -11.20 14.43
CA GLY A 29 11.93 -12.54 13.98
C GLY A 29 11.00 -13.63 14.52
N GLU A 30 10.69 -13.57 15.82
CA GLU A 30 9.75 -14.48 16.47
C GLU A 30 8.34 -14.37 15.87
N ALA A 31 7.84 -13.14 15.68
CA ALA A 31 6.52 -12.92 15.08
C ALA A 31 6.43 -13.47 13.64
N LEU A 32 7.48 -13.26 12.84
CA LEU A 32 7.54 -13.78 11.46
C LEU A 32 7.60 -15.31 11.41
N ILE A 33 8.20 -15.97 12.40
CA ILE A 33 8.25 -17.44 12.50
C ILE A 33 6.91 -18.01 12.99
N ASP A 34 6.31 -17.39 14.01
CA ASP A 34 5.12 -17.93 14.67
C ASP A 34 3.82 -17.64 13.90
N THR A 35 3.58 -16.37 13.58
CA THR A 35 2.32 -15.91 12.98
C THR A 35 2.48 -15.44 11.54
N GLY A 36 3.71 -15.12 11.12
CA GLY A 36 4.02 -14.51 9.82
C GLY A 36 3.73 -13.02 9.74
N PHE A 37 3.20 -12.39 10.80
CA PHE A 37 2.77 -11.00 10.82
C PHE A 37 2.95 -10.33 12.19
N PHE A 38 3.19 -9.02 12.17
CA PHE A 38 3.22 -8.16 13.35
C PHE A 38 2.62 -6.79 13.01
N ALA A 39 2.20 -6.05 14.02
CA ALA A 39 1.80 -4.65 13.92
C ALA A 39 2.94 -3.74 14.39
N VAL A 40 3.07 -2.57 13.78
CA VAL A 40 4.08 -1.57 14.16
C VAL A 40 3.42 -0.39 14.85
N ALA A 41 3.84 -0.08 16.07
CA ALA A 41 3.49 1.12 16.80
C ALA A 41 4.56 2.21 16.62
N ASN A 42 4.18 3.47 16.86
CA ASN A 42 5.06 4.64 16.79
C ASN A 42 5.84 4.74 15.45
N HIS A 43 5.22 4.31 14.36
CA HIS A 43 5.82 4.24 13.02
C HIS A 43 6.13 5.61 12.38
N GLY A 44 5.66 6.72 12.97
CA GLY A 44 5.97 8.08 12.49
C GLY A 44 5.09 8.60 11.34
N VAL A 45 4.32 7.75 10.62
CA VAL A 45 3.30 8.25 9.67
C VAL A 45 2.28 9.14 10.39
N PRO A 46 2.10 10.41 9.95
CA PRO A 46 1.10 11.30 10.54
C PRO A 46 -0.32 10.77 10.31
N GLU A 47 -1.14 10.72 11.36
CA GLU A 47 -2.54 10.27 11.27
C GLU A 47 -3.35 11.09 10.23
N ALA A 48 -3.08 12.39 10.16
CA ALA A 48 -3.71 13.27 9.18
C ALA A 48 -3.43 12.84 7.73
N LEU A 49 -2.24 12.32 7.44
CA LEU A 49 -1.87 11.84 6.09
C LEU A 49 -2.68 10.59 5.71
N THR A 50 -2.77 9.62 6.62
CA THR A 50 -3.60 8.42 6.42
C THR A 50 -5.06 8.80 6.20
N ARG A 51 -5.62 9.70 7.02
CA ARG A 51 -6.99 10.19 6.87
C ARG A 51 -7.23 10.86 5.51
N THR A 52 -6.32 11.72 5.06
CA THR A 52 -6.41 12.36 3.74
C THR A 52 -6.34 11.32 2.62
N ALA A 53 -5.45 10.34 2.70
CA ALA A 53 -5.35 9.26 1.72
C ALA A 53 -6.65 8.44 1.62
N TYR A 54 -7.26 8.09 2.75
CA TYR A 54 -8.57 7.43 2.77
C TYR A 54 -9.67 8.32 2.18
N GLN A 55 -9.65 9.62 2.46
CA GLN A 55 -10.63 10.56 1.91
C GLN A 55 -10.57 10.61 0.37
N VAL A 56 -9.39 10.87 -0.20
CA VAL A 56 -9.24 10.96 -1.67
C VAL A 56 -9.51 9.62 -2.36
N ALA A 57 -9.17 8.50 -1.71
CA ALA A 57 -9.52 7.18 -2.21
C ALA A 57 -11.05 6.97 -2.24
N ARG A 58 -11.77 7.39 -1.19
CA ARG A 58 -13.23 7.33 -1.17
C ARG A 58 -13.85 8.21 -2.26
N GLU A 59 -13.36 9.43 -2.43
CA GLU A 59 -13.82 10.35 -3.48
C GLU A 59 -13.61 9.76 -4.88
N LEU A 60 -12.47 9.10 -5.12
CA LEU A 60 -12.17 8.39 -6.35
C LEU A 60 -13.14 7.22 -6.57
N PHE A 61 -13.31 6.34 -5.58
CA PHE A 61 -14.15 5.16 -5.74
C PHE A 61 -15.65 5.48 -5.76
N HIS A 62 -16.06 6.66 -5.31
CA HIS A 62 -17.41 7.20 -5.51
C HIS A 62 -17.68 7.73 -6.92
N GLN A 63 -16.65 7.90 -7.78
CA GLN A 63 -16.86 8.30 -9.17
C GLN A 63 -17.66 7.25 -9.96
N PRO A 64 -18.40 7.65 -11.01
CA PRO A 64 -19.14 6.73 -11.85
C PRO A 64 -18.25 5.60 -12.38
N PRO A 65 -18.74 4.34 -12.47
CA PRO A 65 -17.95 3.23 -12.97
C PRO A 65 -17.33 3.48 -14.36
N ALA A 66 -18.06 4.18 -15.24
CA ALA A 66 -17.57 4.57 -16.55
C ALA A 66 -16.34 5.49 -16.49
N VAL A 67 -16.29 6.41 -15.51
CA VAL A 67 -15.14 7.30 -15.29
C VAL A 67 -13.94 6.49 -14.82
N LYS A 68 -14.10 5.67 -13.78
CA LYS A 68 -13.02 4.82 -13.24
C LYS A 68 -12.47 3.86 -14.31
N ALA A 69 -13.36 3.29 -15.14
CA ALA A 69 -12.99 2.38 -16.21
C ALA A 69 -12.09 3.01 -17.28
N THR A 70 -12.08 4.34 -17.44
CA THR A 70 -11.15 5.03 -18.36
C THR A 70 -9.68 4.92 -17.95
N TYR A 71 -9.42 4.59 -16.68
CA TYR A 71 -8.08 4.43 -16.12
C TYR A 71 -7.61 2.98 -16.06
N HIS A 72 -8.35 2.06 -16.70
CA HIS A 72 -7.93 0.68 -16.86
C HIS A 72 -7.15 0.51 -18.17
N GLU A 73 -5.93 -0.02 -18.09
CA GLU A 73 -5.14 -0.39 -19.27
C GLU A 73 -5.29 -1.89 -19.59
N PRO A 74 -5.98 -2.27 -20.68
CA PRO A 74 -6.12 -3.66 -21.08
C PRO A 74 -4.76 -4.31 -21.37
N GLY A 75 -4.58 -5.56 -20.95
CA GLY A 75 -3.34 -6.31 -21.17
C GLY A 75 -2.17 -5.92 -20.26
N LYS A 76 -2.35 -4.95 -19.35
CA LYS A 76 -1.34 -4.54 -18.35
C LYS A 76 -1.55 -5.17 -16.97
N HIS A 77 -2.45 -6.15 -16.86
CA HIS A 77 -2.74 -6.91 -15.64
C HIS A 77 -3.02 -6.05 -14.40
N GLY A 78 -3.59 -4.84 -14.56
CA GLY A 78 -3.91 -3.96 -13.44
C GLY A 78 -2.70 -3.38 -12.70
N GLN A 79 -1.48 -3.50 -13.26
CA GLN A 79 -0.24 -3.08 -12.60
C GLN A 79 -0.18 -1.59 -12.25
N ARG A 80 -0.98 -0.76 -12.93
CA ARG A 80 -1.16 0.68 -12.70
C ARG A 80 -2.62 1.06 -12.91
N GLY A 81 -3.07 2.08 -12.21
CA GLY A 81 -4.41 2.64 -12.40
C GLY A 81 -5.51 1.72 -11.89
N PHE A 82 -6.67 1.76 -12.54
CA PHE A 82 -7.90 1.14 -12.05
C PHE A 82 -8.06 -0.32 -12.48
N THR A 83 -8.49 -1.16 -11.53
CA THR A 83 -9.03 -2.49 -11.77
C THR A 83 -10.39 -2.63 -11.10
N GLY A 84 -11.42 -2.92 -11.89
CA GLY A 84 -12.77 -3.11 -11.41
C GLY A 84 -13.08 -4.54 -10.95
N PHE A 85 -14.29 -4.72 -10.44
CA PHE A 85 -14.82 -5.98 -9.92
C PHE A 85 -14.65 -7.18 -10.86
N GLY A 86 -14.39 -8.35 -10.27
CA GLY A 86 -14.35 -9.64 -10.95
C GLY A 86 -13.21 -9.83 -11.95
N LYS A 87 -12.20 -8.93 -11.96
CA LYS A 87 -11.04 -9.05 -12.83
C LYS A 87 -9.91 -9.90 -12.24
N GLU A 88 -9.76 -9.89 -10.91
CA GLU A 88 -8.81 -10.75 -10.21
C GLU A 88 -9.50 -11.93 -9.55
N HIS A 89 -8.79 -13.05 -9.46
CA HIS A 89 -9.21 -14.24 -8.75
C HIS A 89 -8.14 -14.59 -7.73
N ALA A 90 -8.54 -14.96 -6.51
CA ALA A 90 -7.62 -15.58 -5.57
C ALA A 90 -7.06 -16.87 -6.20
N ARG A 91 -5.77 -17.15 -5.98
CA ARG A 91 -5.17 -18.42 -6.40
C ARG A 91 -6.05 -19.55 -5.81
N ASP A 92 -6.57 -20.41 -6.68
CA ASP A 92 -7.47 -21.54 -6.37
C ASP A 92 -8.96 -21.21 -6.11
N SER A 93 -9.44 -20.01 -6.46
CA SER A 93 -10.87 -19.67 -6.41
C SER A 93 -11.45 -19.35 -7.79
N GLN A 94 -12.60 -19.94 -8.11
CA GLN A 94 -13.43 -19.61 -9.29
C GLN A 94 -14.39 -18.44 -9.01
N ALA A 95 -14.51 -18.00 -7.75
CA ALA A 95 -15.39 -16.89 -7.40
C ALA A 95 -14.73 -15.55 -7.78
N PRO A 96 -15.44 -14.65 -8.48
CA PRO A 96 -14.91 -13.34 -8.83
C PRO A 96 -14.68 -12.53 -7.56
N ASP A 97 -13.50 -11.91 -7.45
CA ASP A 97 -13.21 -11.03 -6.33
C ASP A 97 -14.06 -9.76 -6.43
N LEU A 98 -14.89 -9.51 -5.41
CA LEU A 98 -15.77 -8.35 -5.31
C LEU A 98 -15.02 -7.15 -4.74
N LYS A 99 -13.86 -6.85 -5.33
CA LYS A 99 -13.05 -5.69 -5.04
C LYS A 99 -12.81 -4.86 -6.29
N GLU A 100 -12.68 -3.56 -6.07
CA GLU A 100 -12.02 -2.66 -7.00
C GLU A 100 -10.77 -2.10 -6.33
N PHE A 101 -9.75 -1.81 -7.11
CA PHE A 101 -8.50 -1.26 -6.58
C PHE A 101 -7.84 -0.29 -7.57
N TRP A 102 -6.96 0.52 -7.01
CA TRP A 102 -6.10 1.43 -7.76
C TRP A 102 -4.66 1.14 -7.39
N GLN A 103 -3.82 0.82 -8.37
CA GLN A 103 -2.42 0.51 -8.12
C GLN A 103 -1.51 1.69 -8.47
N VAL A 104 -0.69 2.09 -7.49
CA VAL A 104 0.36 3.11 -7.63
C VAL A 104 1.71 2.43 -7.35
N GLY A 105 2.61 2.47 -8.33
CA GLY A 105 4.00 2.05 -8.15
C GLY A 105 4.85 3.14 -7.51
N ARG A 106 6.15 2.87 -7.34
CA ARG A 106 7.10 3.81 -6.73
C ARG A 106 7.01 5.21 -7.40
N PRO A 107 6.71 6.27 -6.63
CA PRO A 107 6.80 7.64 -7.12
C PRO A 107 8.27 8.03 -7.33
N ASP A 108 8.53 9.09 -8.08
CA ASP A 108 9.87 9.66 -8.29
C ASP A 108 10.84 8.76 -9.07
N VAL A 109 10.31 7.87 -9.91
CA VAL A 109 11.09 7.14 -10.90
C VAL A 109 11.13 7.97 -12.18
N ALA A 110 12.33 8.20 -12.72
CA ALA A 110 12.52 8.90 -13.99
C ALA A 110 11.82 8.14 -15.15
N ASP A 111 11.24 8.88 -16.10
CA ASP A 111 10.44 8.30 -17.19
C ASP A 111 11.22 7.31 -18.05
N GLU A 112 12.54 7.48 -18.17
CA GLU A 112 13.44 6.60 -18.94
C GLU A 112 13.82 5.32 -18.19
N HIS A 113 13.47 5.21 -16.90
CA HIS A 113 13.88 4.09 -16.07
C HIS A 113 13.32 2.76 -16.64
N PRO A 114 14.15 1.69 -16.74
CA PRO A 114 13.73 0.42 -17.36
C PRO A 114 12.47 -0.22 -16.77
N VAL A 115 12.13 0.09 -15.51
CA VAL A 115 10.92 -0.40 -14.84
C VAL A 115 9.64 -0.05 -15.62
N HIS A 116 9.63 1.10 -16.32
CA HIS A 116 8.47 1.54 -17.09
C HIS A 116 8.23 0.69 -18.34
N ARG A 117 9.25 -0.04 -18.84
CA ARG A 117 9.06 -1.00 -19.93
C ARG A 117 8.13 -2.14 -19.54
N VAL A 118 8.21 -2.56 -18.27
CA VAL A 118 7.40 -3.65 -17.72
C VAL A 118 6.06 -3.11 -17.20
N PHE A 119 6.12 -2.08 -16.36
CA PHE A 119 4.96 -1.66 -15.57
C PHE A 119 4.26 -0.39 -16.06
N GLY A 120 4.89 0.38 -16.95
CA GLY A 120 4.41 1.72 -17.32
C GLY A 120 4.61 2.78 -16.22
N PRO A 121 4.31 4.05 -16.51
CA PRO A 121 4.27 5.13 -15.52
C PRO A 121 3.02 5.01 -14.61
N ASN A 122 3.02 5.74 -13.50
CA ASN A 122 1.81 5.84 -12.66
C ASN A 122 0.68 6.58 -13.39
N ILE A 123 -0.56 6.11 -13.18
CA ILE A 123 -1.78 6.72 -13.71
C ILE A 123 -2.45 7.50 -12.57
N TRP A 124 -2.92 8.71 -12.86
CA TRP A 124 -3.51 9.61 -11.88
C TRP A 124 -4.92 10.05 -12.31
N PRO A 125 -5.92 10.00 -11.41
CA PRO A 125 -7.27 10.42 -11.73
C PRO A 125 -7.36 11.94 -11.85
N ARG A 126 -8.04 12.42 -12.88
CA ARG A 126 -8.25 13.86 -13.13
C ARG A 126 -9.38 14.43 -12.29
N GLU A 127 -10.33 13.58 -11.91
CA GLU A 127 -11.54 13.97 -11.16
C GLU A 127 -11.26 14.22 -9.68
N VAL A 128 -10.13 13.74 -9.17
CA VAL A 128 -9.68 13.95 -7.79
C VAL A 128 -8.23 14.44 -7.80
N PRO A 129 -7.97 15.72 -8.11
CA PRO A 129 -6.62 16.27 -8.23
C PRO A 129 -5.74 16.05 -6.99
N GLU A 130 -6.35 16.02 -5.80
CA GLU A 130 -5.71 15.79 -4.51
C GLU A 130 -5.24 14.34 -4.32
N PHE A 131 -5.72 13.40 -5.15
CA PHE A 131 -5.36 11.99 -5.05
C PHE A 131 -3.85 11.77 -5.20
N ARG A 132 -3.25 12.36 -6.25
CA ARG A 132 -1.81 12.21 -6.52
C ARG A 132 -0.95 12.68 -5.34
N PRO A 133 -1.02 13.94 -4.88
CA PRO A 133 -0.15 14.41 -3.79
C PRO A 133 -0.37 13.64 -2.49
N ALA A 134 -1.62 13.27 -2.15
CA ALA A 134 -1.90 12.52 -0.93
C ALA A 134 -1.36 11.08 -0.97
N ILE A 135 -1.56 10.36 -2.08
CA ILE A 135 -1.11 8.97 -2.22
C ILE A 135 0.41 8.89 -2.41
N GLU A 136 1.04 9.82 -3.14
CA GLU A 136 2.50 9.87 -3.21
C GLU A 136 3.12 10.17 -1.84
N ALA A 137 2.56 11.10 -1.07
CA ALA A 137 3.03 11.37 0.29
C ALA A 137 2.89 10.14 1.20
N LEU A 138 1.75 9.46 1.16
CA LEU A 138 1.56 8.21 1.91
C LEU A 138 2.54 7.12 1.47
N TYR A 139 2.74 6.94 0.17
CA TYR A 139 3.70 5.97 -0.37
C TYR A 139 5.10 6.23 0.21
N ARG A 140 5.60 7.47 0.08
CA ARG A 140 6.94 7.83 0.56
C ARG A 140 7.10 7.59 2.07
N SER A 141 6.09 7.93 2.87
CA SER A 141 6.12 7.67 4.32
C SER A 141 6.16 6.17 4.65
N LEU A 142 5.42 5.33 3.92
CA LEU A 142 5.43 3.88 4.12
C LEU A 142 6.74 3.23 3.62
N ASP A 143 7.26 3.65 2.47
CA ASP A 143 8.53 3.15 1.90
C ASP A 143 9.71 3.51 2.82
N GLN A 144 9.69 4.71 3.43
CA GLN A 144 10.69 5.10 4.42
C GLN A 144 10.67 4.20 5.66
N ILE A 145 9.51 3.71 6.09
CA ILE A 145 9.42 2.79 7.23
C ILE A 145 10.09 1.45 6.90
N GLY A 146 9.81 0.91 5.71
CA GLY A 146 10.37 -0.36 5.26
C GLY A 146 11.85 -0.30 4.88
N GLY A 147 12.39 0.89 4.60
CA GLY A 147 13.79 1.10 4.20
C GLY A 147 14.76 1.42 5.35
N MET A 148 14.29 1.53 6.60
CA MET A 148 15.13 1.81 7.78
C MET A 148 15.90 0.60 8.29
#